data_AF-A0A852F7M7-F1
#
_entry.id   AF-A0A852F7M7-F1
#
_cell.length_a   1.000
_cell.length_b   1.000
_cell.length_c   1.000
_cell.angle_alpha   90.00
_cell.angle_beta   90.00
_cell.angle_gamma   90.00
#
_symmetry.space_group_name_H-M   'P 1'
#
loop_
_entity.id
_entity.type
_entity.pdbx_description
1 polymer ?
#
loop_
_entity_poly.entity_id
_entity_poly.type
_entity_poly.pdbx_seq_one_letter_code
_entity_poly.pdbx_strand_id
1 'polypeptide(L)' 'MANRKIYFSNKYFQEQYEYQHVMLPRELSKQVPKTHLMSEEKWR' A
#
# COMPACT_ATOMS: atom_id res chain seq x y z
N MET A 1 -14.59 -16.20 -7.50
CA MET A 1 -13.56 -15.96 -6.47
C MET A 1 -13.00 -14.57 -6.70
N ALA A 2 -13.29 -13.62 -5.80
CA ALA A 2 -12.89 -12.22 -6.00
C ALA A 2 -11.36 -12.14 -6.10
N ASN A 3 -10.86 -11.55 -7.17
CA ASN A 3 -9.43 -11.34 -7.40
C ASN A 3 -8.85 -10.60 -6.18
N ARG A 4 -8.07 -11.32 -5.35
CA ARG A 4 -7.25 -10.76 -4.26
C ARG A 4 -6.03 -10.04 -4.85
N LYS A 5 -6.24 -9.24 -5.88
CA LYS A 5 -5.18 -8.50 -6.56
C LYS A 5 -4.99 -7.18 -5.82
N ILE A 6 -3.80 -7.01 -5.26
CA ILE A 6 -3.32 -5.71 -4.80
C ILE A 6 -3.14 -4.84 -6.04
N TYR A 7 -3.67 -3.62 -6.00
CA TYR A 7 -3.51 -2.68 -7.11
C TYR A 7 -2.39 -1.69 -6.81
N PHE A 8 -1.52 -1.51 -7.79
CA PHE A 8 -0.41 -0.57 -7.75
C PHE A 8 -0.73 0.55 -8.75
N SER A 9 -0.87 1.77 -8.25
CA SER A 9 -1.02 2.94 -9.13
C SER A 9 0.27 3.24 -9.89
N ASN A 10 0.18 4.10 -10.90
CA ASN A 10 1.39 4.61 -11.55
C ASN A 10 2.19 5.47 -10.58
N LYS A 11 3.51 5.38 -10.72
CA LYS A 11 4.42 6.22 -9.94
C LYS A 11 4.33 7.67 -10.41
N TYR A 12 4.44 8.59 -9.47
CA TYR A 12 4.47 10.01 -9.76
C TYR A 12 5.62 10.66 -8.99
N PHE A 13 6.12 11.75 -9.57
CA PHE A 13 7.32 12.42 -9.10
C PHE A 13 6.97 13.81 -8.57
N GLN A 14 7.55 14.17 -7.45
CA GLN A 14 7.64 15.56 -7.00
C GLN A 14 9.11 16.00 -7.06
N GLU A 15 9.44 17.17 -6.51
CA GLU A 15 10.76 17.79 -6.66
C GLU A 15 11.92 16.90 -6.20
N GLN A 16 11.76 16.18 -5.09
CA GLN A 16 12.84 15.34 -4.51
C GLN A 16 12.51 13.84 -4.41
N TYR A 17 11.25 13.44 -4.57
CA TYR A 17 10.82 12.08 -4.24
C TYR A 17 9.85 11.50 -5.27
N GLU A 18 9.90 10.17 -5.38
CA GLU A 18 8.99 9.35 -6.17
C GLU A 18 7.98 8.70 -5.22
N TYR A 19 6.70 8.77 -5.59
CA TYR A 19 5.58 8.27 -4.79
C TYR A 19 4.74 7.28 -5.60
N GLN A 20 4.11 6.35 -4.88
CA GLN A 20 3.18 5.39 -5.43
C GLN A 20 2.12 5.03 -4.39
N HIS A 21 0.87 4.93 -4.81
CA HIS A 21 -0.20 4.38 -3.97
C HIS A 21 -0.41 2.89 -4.24
N VAL A 22 -0.57 2.14 -3.16
CA VAL A 22 -0.93 0.72 -3.17
C VAL A 22 -2.33 0.57 -2.56
N MET A 23 -3.26 0.00 -3.31
CA MET A 23 -4.63 -0.24 -2.86
C MET A 23 -4.79 -1.71 -2.47
N LEU A 24 -5.10 -1.93 -1.20
CA LEU A 24 -5.31 -3.26 -0.65
C LEU A 24 -6.78 -3.68 -0.74
N PRO A 25 -7.06 -4.96 -1.02
CA PRO A 25 -8.37 -5.55 -0.80
C PRO A 25 -8.85 -5.34 0.64
N ARG A 26 -10.17 -5.22 0.82
CA ARG A 26 -10.83 -4.93 2.11
C ARG A 26 -10.41 -5.88 3.25
N GLU A 27 -10.10 -7.12 2.94
CA GLU A 27 -9.67 -8.11 3.94
C GLU A 27 -8.25 -7.86 4.43
N LEU A 28 -7.33 -7.48 3.53
CA LEU A 28 -5.93 -7.17 3.86
C LEU A 28 -5.80 -5.81 4.55
N SER A 29 -6.63 -4.83 4.18
CA SER A 29 -6.60 -3.51 4.80
C SER A 29 -6.90 -3.52 6.31
N LYS A 30 -7.56 -4.57 6.82
CA LYS A 30 -7.82 -4.74 8.25
C LYS A 30 -6.56 -5.04 9.07
N GLN A 31 -5.51 -5.54 8.43
CA GLN A 31 -4.23 -5.88 9.08
C GLN A 31 -3.31 -4.66 9.21
N VAL A 32 -3.63 -3.55 8.52
CA VAL A 32 -2.82 -2.33 8.57
C VAL A 32 -3.01 -1.62 9.92
N PRO A 33 -1.92 -1.34 10.66
CA PRO A 33 -2.00 -0.63 11.93
C PRO A 33 -2.44 0.82 11.73
N LYS A 34 -3.35 1.29 12.58
CA LYS A 34 -3.82 2.69 12.59
C LYS A 34 -3.04 3.59 13.56
N THR A 35 -2.20 3.00 14.40
CA THR A 35 -1.50 3.70 15.48
C THR A 35 -0.11 4.21 15.08
N HIS A 36 0.49 3.64 14.03
CA HIS A 36 1.84 3.98 13.57
C HIS A 36 2.05 3.59 12.11
N LEU A 37 3.11 4.12 11.49
CA LEU A 37 3.56 3.74 10.15
C LEU A 37 4.27 2.38 10.18
N MET A 38 4.13 1.61 9.10
CA MET A 38 4.76 0.29 8.97
C MET A 38 6.25 0.43 8.59
N SER A 39 7.09 -0.46 9.16
CA SER A 39 8.45 -0.70 8.68
C SER A 39 8.44 -1.58 7.41
N GLU A 40 9.58 -1.69 6.74
CA GLU A 40 9.70 -2.50 5.52
C GLU A 40 9.27 -3.96 5.70
N GLU A 41 9.70 -4.60 6.79
CA GLU A 41 9.33 -5.97 7.12
C GLU A 41 7.84 -6.16 7.41
N LYS A 42 7.12 -5.09 7.79
CA LYS A 42 5.69 -5.17 8.13
C LYS A 42 4.77 -5.07 6.92
N TRP A 43 5.17 -4.34 5.87
CA TRP A 43 4.33 -4.15 4.69
C TRP A 43 4.62 -5.13 3.55
N ARG A 44 5.80 -5.76 3.53
CA ARG A 44 6.14 -6.88 2.62
C ARG A 44 5.41 -8.15 3.01
#